data_AF-A0A076ERU0-F1
#
_entry.id   AF-A0A076ERU0-F1
#
_cell.length_a   1.000
_cell.length_b   1.000
_cell.length_c   1.000
_cell.angle_alpha   90.00
_cell.angle_beta   90.00
_cell.angle_gamma   90.00
#
_symmetry.space_group_name_H-M   'P 1'
#
loop_
_entity.id
_entity.type
_entity.pdbx_description
1 polymer ?
#
loop_
_entity_poly.entity_id
_entity_poly.type
_entity_poly.pdbx_seq_one_letter_code
_entity_poly.pdbx_strand_id
1 'polypeptide(L)'
;MNRNQPFVCEMAFHIVHLHRAGETDKALNLRKQPQGMTVDDDQLHRAVAQIYGLPDQSNEAMEEWVRSQYLADGRDKGYLSEDDASAPLWLLAGKAHTYYGDLKPQAS
;
A
#
# COMPACT_ATOMS: atom_id res chain seq x y z
N MET A 1 8.19 10.52 7.40
CA MET A 1 6.82 10.41 6.86
C MET A 1 6.92 9.98 5.41
N ASN A 2 6.29 8.86 5.06
CA ASN A 2 6.34 8.29 3.73
C ASN A 2 5.50 9.16 2.77
N ARG A 3 6.04 9.46 1.58
CA ARG A 3 5.37 10.25 0.54
C ARG A 3 4.53 9.42 -0.42
N ASN A 4 4.83 8.13 -0.51
CA ASN A 4 4.09 7.12 -1.26
C ASN A 4 2.85 6.69 -0.46
N GLN A 5 1.81 7.52 -0.47
CA GLN A 5 0.56 7.24 0.24
C GLN A 5 -0.10 5.92 -0.21
N PRO A 6 -0.08 5.51 -1.50
CA PRO A 6 -0.58 4.20 -1.90
C PRO A 6 0.11 3.03 -1.19
N PHE A 7 1.43 3.11 -0.95
CA PHE A 7 2.15 2.10 -0.17
C PHE A 7 1.69 2.04 1.30
N VAL A 8 1.34 3.18 1.90
CA VAL A 8 0.74 3.21 3.25
C VAL A 8 -0.60 2.45 3.26
N CYS A 9 -1.43 2.64 2.23
CA CYS A 9 -2.70 1.94 2.06
C CYS A 9 -2.51 0.44 1.85
N GLU A 10 -1.52 0.03 1.06
CA GLU A 10 -1.15 -1.38 0.88
C GLU A 10 -0.70 -2.03 2.19
N MET A 11 0.14 -1.34 2.97
CA MET A 11 0.57 -1.84 4.27
C MET A 11 -0.59 -1.96 5.25
N ALA A 12 -1.52 -0.98 5.24
CA ALA A 12 -2.74 -1.05 6.03
C ALA A 12 -3.60 -2.27 5.64
N PHE A 13 -3.74 -2.55 4.34
CA PHE A 13 -4.45 -3.72 3.83
C PHE A 13 -3.83 -5.01 4.34
N HIS A 14 -2.52 -5.18 4.23
CA HIS A 14 -1.85 -6.38 4.74
C HIS A 14 -2.01 -6.55 6.25
N ILE A 15 -1.96 -5.47 7.03
CA ILE A 15 -2.20 -5.51 8.47
C ILE A 15 -3.64 -5.94 8.78
N VAL A 16 -4.63 -5.35 8.12
CA VAL A 16 -6.05 -5.72 8.31
C VAL A 16 -6.29 -7.18 7.93
N HIS A 17 -5.73 -7.62 6.79
CA HIS A 17 -5.83 -9.01 6.35
C HIS A 17 -5.25 -9.97 7.38
N LEU A 18 -4.04 -9.70 7.89
CA LEU A 18 -3.39 -10.54 8.90
C LEU A 18 -4.16 -10.53 10.23
N HIS A 19 -4.65 -9.37 10.70
CA HIS A 19 -5.46 -9.30 11.91
C HIS A 19 -6.75 -10.13 11.79
N ARG A 20 -7.44 -10.07 10.64
CA ARG A 20 -8.66 -10.85 10.40
C ARG A 20 -8.39 -12.35 10.32
N ALA A 21 -7.18 -12.75 9.90
CA ALA A 21 -6.72 -14.12 9.92
C ALA A 21 -6.24 -14.59 11.32
N GLY A 22 -6.24 -13.73 12.34
CA GLY A 22 -5.70 -14.05 13.68
C GLY A 22 -4.18 -14.02 13.77
N GLU A 23 -3.50 -13.46 12.77
CA GLU A 23 -2.04 -13.49 12.58
C GLU A 23 -1.37 -12.20 13.11
N THR A 24 -1.66 -11.84 14.36
CA THR A 24 -1.20 -10.59 14.99
C THR A 24 0.32 -10.45 14.99
N ASP A 25 1.07 -11.52 15.24
CA ASP A 25 2.54 -11.49 15.25
C ASP A 25 3.11 -11.15 13.87
N LYS A 26 2.49 -11.65 12.79
CA LYS A 26 2.88 -11.33 11.42
C LYS A 26 2.60 -9.86 11.11
N ALA A 27 1.47 -9.33 11.55
CA ALA A 27 1.13 -7.91 11.37
C ALA A 27 2.12 -6.99 12.12
N LEU A 28 2.51 -7.37 13.35
CA LEU A 28 3.54 -6.65 14.11
C LEU A 28 4.90 -6.70 13.43
N ASN A 29 5.29 -7.86 12.88
CA ASN A 29 6.56 -8.01 12.17
C ASN A 29 6.60 -7.19 10.88
N LEU A 30 5.48 -7.07 10.17
CA LEU A 30 5.38 -6.22 8.97
C LEU A 30 5.71 -4.76 9.28
N ARG A 31 5.20 -4.21 10.39
CA ARG A 31 5.50 -2.83 10.83
C ARG A 31 6.97 -2.60 11.19
N LYS A 32 7.72 -3.66 11.48
CA LYS A 32 9.16 -3.59 11.82
C LYS A 32 10.08 -3.69 10.60
N GLN A 33 9.55 -4.01 9.42
CA GLN A 33 10.38 -4.08 8.21
C GLN A 33 10.92 -2.68 7.85
N PRO A 34 12.12 -2.56 7.24
CA PRO A 34 12.72 -1.27 6.93
C PRO A 34 11.81 -0.33 6.15
N GLN A 35 11.05 -0.85 5.18
CA GLN A 35 10.06 -0.08 4.42
C GLN A 35 8.90 0.36 5.31
N GLY A 36 8.41 -0.53 6.18
CA GLY A 36 7.35 -0.22 7.16
C GLY A 36 7.76 0.89 8.14
N MET A 37 9.03 0.96 8.54
CA MET A 37 9.53 2.02 9.43
C MET A 37 9.50 3.42 8.79
N THR A 38 9.39 3.53 7.46
CA THR A 38 9.27 4.83 6.78
C THR A 38 7.86 5.42 6.88
N VAL A 39 6.87 4.56 7.16
CA VAL A 39 5.46 4.91 7.30
C VAL A 39 5.22 5.42 8.72
N ASP A 40 4.64 6.61 8.81
CA ASP A 40 4.27 7.20 10.09
C ASP A 40 2.98 6.57 10.66
N ASP A 41 2.89 6.44 11.98
CA ASP A 41 1.77 5.78 12.66
C ASP A 41 0.42 6.46 12.40
N ASP A 42 0.38 7.79 12.25
CA ASP A 42 -0.86 8.50 11.96
C ASP A 42 -1.32 8.26 10.52
N GLN A 43 -0.38 8.17 9.56
CA GLN A 43 -0.71 7.80 8.18
C GLN A 43 -1.31 6.40 8.14
N LEU A 44 -0.69 5.46 8.86
CA LEU A 44 -1.14 4.08 8.92
C LEU A 44 -2.49 3.95 9.61
N HIS A 45 -2.69 4.65 10.74
CA HIS A 45 -3.96 4.66 11.45
C HIS A 45 -5.10 5.15 10.55
N ARG A 46 -4.90 6.26 9.84
CA ARG A 46 -5.89 6.79 8.89
C ARG A 46 -6.20 5.80 7.78
N ALA A 47 -5.19 5.16 7.20
CA ALA A 47 -5.37 4.16 6.14
C ALA A 47 -6.12 2.92 6.65
N VAL A 48 -5.80 2.42 7.84
CA VAL A 48 -6.53 1.31 8.49
C VAL A 48 -8.00 1.68 8.73
N ALA A 49 -8.27 2.89 9.22
CA ALA A 49 -9.63 3.38 9.42
C ALA A 49 -10.43 3.48 8.10
N GLN A 50 -9.79 3.89 7.01
CA GLN A 50 -10.41 3.90 5.68
C GLN A 50 -10.82 2.49 5.24
N ILE A 51 -9.95 1.50 5.43
CA ILE A 51 -10.23 0.09 5.07
C ILE A 51 -11.41 -0.46 5.88
N TYR A 52 -11.46 -0.21 7.19
CA TYR A 52 -12.61 -0.60 8.02
C TYR A 52 -13.88 0.20 7.71
N GLY A 53 -13.78 1.34 7.02
CA GLY A 53 -14.91 2.12 6.53
C GLY A 53 -15.43 1.67 5.16
N LEU A 54 -14.76 0.72 4.48
CA LEU A 54 -15.21 0.24 3.17
C LEU A 54 -16.55 -0.51 3.30
N PRO A 55 -17.47 -0.33 2.33
CA PRO A 55 -18.77 -1.00 2.35
C PRO A 55 -18.65 -2.52 2.12
N ASP A 56 -17.64 -2.94 1.37
CA ASP A 56 -17.23 -4.33 1.20
C ASP A 56 -15.81 -4.49 1.74
N GLN A 57 -15.63 -5.43 2.66
CA GLN A 57 -14.36 -5.75 3.32
C GLN A 57 -13.87 -7.16 2.96
N SER A 58 -14.35 -7.73 1.85
CA SER A 58 -13.71 -8.88 1.21
C SER A 58 -12.26 -8.55 0.83
N ASN A 59 -11.40 -9.57 0.75
CA ASN A 59 -10.00 -9.34 0.39
C ASN A 59 -9.88 -8.73 -1.01
N GLU A 60 -10.73 -9.19 -1.92
CA GLU A 60 -10.82 -8.72 -3.29
C GLU A 60 -11.22 -7.24 -3.34
N ALA A 61 -12.22 -6.82 -2.56
CA ALA A 61 -12.64 -5.42 -2.52
C ALA A 61 -11.58 -4.50 -1.89
N MET A 62 -10.91 -4.96 -0.82
CA MET A 62 -9.83 -4.20 -0.20
C MET A 62 -8.61 -4.08 -1.14
N GLU A 63 -8.24 -5.15 -1.83
CA GLU A 63 -7.15 -5.13 -2.81
C GLU A 63 -7.49 -4.22 -4.00
N GLU A 64 -8.72 -4.29 -4.51
CA GLU A 64 -9.21 -3.38 -5.55
C GLU A 64 -9.16 -1.91 -5.10
N TRP A 65 -9.54 -1.64 -3.85
CA TRP A 65 -9.43 -0.31 -3.28
C TRP A 65 -7.98 0.17 -3.22
N VAL A 66 -7.03 -0.64 -2.75
CA VAL A 66 -5.59 -0.29 -2.78
C VAL A 66 -5.12 -0.04 -4.20
N ARG A 67 -5.52 -0.89 -5.16
CA ARG A 67 -5.20 -0.71 -6.58
C ARG A 67 -5.70 0.64 -7.10
N SER A 68 -6.91 1.04 -6.72
CA SER A 68 -7.47 2.34 -7.08
C SER A 68 -6.65 3.52 -6.54
N GLN A 69 -6.03 3.38 -5.36
CA GLN A 69 -5.15 4.41 -4.79
C GLN A 69 -3.88 4.58 -5.63
N TYR A 70 -3.26 3.47 -6.03
CA TYR A 70 -2.10 3.50 -6.92
C TYR A 70 -2.42 4.08 -8.30
N LEU A 71 -3.56 3.71 -8.88
CA LEU A 71 -4.00 4.24 -10.17
C LEU A 71 -4.29 5.75 -10.10
N ALA A 72 -4.96 6.20 -9.04
CA ALA A 72 -5.25 7.61 -8.84
C ALA A 72 -3.97 8.44 -8.65
N ASP A 73 -3.08 8.01 -7.75
CA ASP A 73 -1.80 8.70 -7.50
C ASP A 73 -0.93 8.70 -8.76
N GLY A 74 -0.83 7.57 -9.46
CA GLY A 74 -0.01 7.47 -10.66
C GLY A 74 -0.48 8.29 -11.84
N ARG A 75 -1.81 8.48 -11.99
CA ARG A 75 -2.38 9.42 -12.97
C ARG A 75 -2.13 10.87 -12.57
N ASP A 76 -2.30 11.21 -11.29
CA ASP A 76 -2.06 12.57 -10.78
C ASP A 76 -0.58 12.98 -10.88
N LYS A 77 0.33 12.06 -10.58
CA LYS A 77 1.79 12.30 -10.59
C LYS A 77 2.46 12.02 -11.92
N GLY A 78 1.76 11.39 -12.86
CA GLY A 78 2.25 11.11 -14.21
C GLY A 78 3.28 9.99 -14.31
N TYR A 79 3.33 9.05 -13.34
CA TYR A 79 4.22 7.89 -13.41
C TYR A 79 3.54 6.62 -13.94
N LEU A 80 2.22 6.68 -14.24
CA LEU A 80 1.47 5.62 -14.91
C LEU A 80 0.93 6.10 -16.26
N SER A 81 0.78 5.17 -17.20
CA SER A 81 0.10 5.41 -18.49
C SER A 81 -1.34 4.90 -18.47
N GLU A 82 -2.11 5.15 -19.53
CA GLU A 82 -3.46 4.60 -19.68
C GLU A 82 -3.47 3.06 -19.73
N ASP A 83 -2.42 2.47 -20.32
CA ASP A 83 -2.24 1.01 -20.41
C ASP A 83 -2.09 0.34 -19.02
N ASP A 84 -1.73 1.11 -17.99
CA ASP A 84 -1.59 0.60 -16.63
C ASP A 84 -2.93 0.39 -15.91
N ALA A 85 -4.05 0.78 -16.51
CA ALA A 85 -5.37 0.62 -15.89
C ALA A 85 -5.71 -0.84 -15.52
N SER A 86 -5.19 -1.80 -16.30
CA SER A 86 -5.34 -3.24 -16.05
C SER A 86 -4.10 -3.89 -15.44
N ALA A 87 -3.10 -3.11 -15.04
CA ALA A 87 -1.88 -3.65 -14.47
C ALA A 87 -2.15 -4.31 -13.10
N PRO A 88 -1.47 -5.43 -12.80
CA PRO A 88 -1.57 -6.06 -11.49
C PRO A 88 -0.98 -5.15 -10.41
N LEU A 89 -1.46 -5.29 -9.17
CA LEU A 89 -1.06 -4.44 -8.04
C LEU A 89 0.46 -4.38 -7.84
N TRP A 90 1.17 -5.51 -7.95
CA TRP A 90 2.62 -5.57 -7.78
C TRP A 90 3.38 -4.68 -8.79
N LEU A 91 2.86 -4.53 -10.02
CA LEU A 91 3.48 -3.70 -11.04
C LEU A 91 3.25 -2.21 -10.75
N LEU A 92 2.04 -1.86 -10.31
CA LEU A 92 1.71 -0.51 -9.89
C LEU A 92 2.55 -0.06 -8.68
N ALA A 93 2.69 -0.94 -7.69
CA ALA A 93 3.55 -0.71 -6.52
C ALA A 93 5.01 -0.51 -6.93
N GLY A 94 5.54 -1.36 -7.83
CA GLY A 94 6.91 -1.23 -8.34
C GLY A 94 7.17 0.12 -9.03
N LYS A 95 6.23 0.59 -9.85
CA LYS A 95 6.31 1.90 -10.52
C LYS A 95 6.26 3.06 -9.52
N ALA A 96 5.33 3.03 -8.56
CA ALA A 96 5.23 4.05 -7.53
C ALA A 96 6.49 4.13 -6.67
N HIS A 97 7.00 2.98 -6.21
CA HIS A 97 8.24 2.97 -5.42
C HIS A 97 9.46 3.47 -6.18
N THR A 98 9.52 3.23 -7.50
CA THR A 98 10.57 3.78 -8.37
C THR A 98 10.43 5.30 -8.47
N TYR A 99 9.22 5.82 -8.64
CA TYR A 99 8.94 7.25 -8.68
C TYR A 99 9.29 7.96 -7.36
N TYR A 100 8.89 7.40 -6.22
CA TYR A 100 9.15 8.00 -4.90
C TYR A 100 10.59 7.75 -4.39
N GLY A 101 11.35 6.88 -5.05
CA GLY A 101 12.73 6.56 -4.66
C GLY A 101 12.82 5.71 -3.38
N ASP A 102 11.73 5.03 -3.01
CA ASP A 102 11.65 4.19 -1.81
C ASP A 102 12.40 2.85 -2.02
N LEU A 103 12.47 2.39 -3.27
CA LEU A 103 13.35 1.31 -3.67
C LEU A 103 14.77 1.88 -3.82
N LYS A 104 15.51 2.03 -2.71
CA LYS A 104 16.96 2.14 -2.85
C LYS A 104 17.47 0.85 -3.49
N PRO A 105 18.26 0.90 -4.57
CA PRO A 105 19.01 -0.27 -4.98
C PRO A 105 19.85 -0.69 -3.77
N GLN A 106 19.67 -1.93 -3.30
CA GLN A 106 20.67 -2.53 -2.43
C GLN A 106 21.95 -2.55 -3.27
N ALA A 107 22.85 -1.62 -2.99
CA ALA A 107 24.21 -1.70 -3.49
C ALA A 107 24.73 -3.08 -3.10
N SER A 108 25.04 -3.87 -4.13
CA SER A 108 25.64 -5.20 -4.02
C SER A 108 27.01 -5.12 -3.38
#